data_AF-A0AAE0Z827-F1
#
_entry.id   AF-A0AAE0Z827-F1
#
_cell.length_a   1.000
_cell.length_b   1.000
_cell.length_c   1.000
_cell.angle_alpha   90.00
_cell.angle_beta   90.00
_cell.angle_gamma   90.00
#
_symmetry.space_group_name_H-M   'P 1'
#
loop_
_entity.id
_entity.type
_entity.pdbx_description
1 polymer ?
#
loop_
_entity_poly.entity_id
_entity_poly.type
_entity_poly.pdbx_seq_one_letter_code
_entity_poly.pdbx_strand_id
1 'polypeptide(L)'
;MERLTLPRVRVEPDGVEQPIPEAKSPLPRWQTIPLDSKFPVVPAPKGEVTFVTTKLGETPYKSSQNQDFDLSDPYNRTISNEYNALFDPYLKGWFSKPEVQKQMRKNKLLTARGNVPCSVRDFNEYRLFLRKQALLKGGRKALLVDPFELAKVRKKAVLDKTKLKAEVFGVEVKYKSLKAQQAWKEQEEERRSKYLKRNSNLEERERQRAMGKEKSLGKTVSHSQDSWARKMEAIKERDKAMRRRAENQLIRFEMDAQDKVGHGQAEVQELRDWARTFDFNAKGFRFGSNQRDC
;
A
#
# COMPACT_ATOMS: atom_id res chain seq x y z
N MET A 1 -22.91 35.43 -18.69
CA MET A 1 -23.20 35.50 -20.14
C MET A 1 -21.92 35.89 -20.84
N GLU A 2 -21.47 35.13 -21.83
CA GLU A 2 -20.30 35.51 -22.65
C GLU A 2 -20.60 36.79 -23.43
N ARG A 3 -19.67 37.75 -23.43
CA ARG A 3 -19.82 38.99 -24.19
C ARG A 3 -19.33 38.77 -25.62
N LEU A 4 -20.12 39.17 -26.60
CA LEU A 4 -19.79 39.02 -28.02
C LEU A 4 -18.61 39.92 -28.40
N THR A 5 -17.51 39.31 -28.83
CA THR A 5 -16.35 39.96 -29.45
C THR A 5 -16.36 39.68 -30.96
N LEU A 6 -15.64 40.48 -31.75
CA LEU A 6 -15.46 40.17 -33.17
C LEU A 6 -14.65 38.87 -33.30
N PRO A 7 -15.01 37.96 -34.23
CA PRO A 7 -14.19 36.81 -34.50
C PRO A 7 -12.81 37.28 -34.96
N ARG A 8 -11.75 36.73 -34.35
CA ARG A 8 -10.37 36.99 -34.78
C ARG A 8 -10.28 36.55 -36.23
N VAL A 9 -9.95 37.47 -37.14
CA VAL A 9 -9.69 37.14 -38.54
C VAL A 9 -8.51 36.17 -38.53
N ARG A 10 -8.80 34.87 -38.71
CA ARG A 10 -7.76 33.86 -38.96
C ARG A 10 -7.34 34.05 -40.41
N VAL A 11 -6.22 34.73 -40.63
CA VAL A 11 -5.50 34.64 -41.89
C VAL A 11 -4.25 33.83 -41.62
N GLU A 12 -4.31 32.59 -42.11
CA GLU A 12 -3.30 31.65 -42.61
C GLU A 12 -3.72 30.19 -42.28
N PRO A 13 -3.46 29.21 -43.17
CA PRO A 13 -3.96 27.83 -43.09
C PRO A 13 -3.26 26.96 -42.02
N ASP A 14 -2.18 27.45 -41.42
CA ASP A 14 -1.27 26.62 -40.61
C ASP A 14 -1.56 26.63 -39.09
N GLY A 15 -2.68 27.20 -38.65
CA GLY A 15 -3.11 27.12 -37.25
C GLY A 15 -2.24 27.87 -36.23
N VAL A 16 -1.23 28.62 -36.68
CA VAL A 16 -0.40 29.46 -35.82
C VAL A 16 -1.14 30.77 -35.54
N GLU A 17 -1.56 30.97 -34.29
CA GLU A 17 -2.04 32.28 -33.85
C GLU A 17 -0.94 33.32 -34.07
N GLN A 18 -1.23 34.40 -34.81
CA GLN A 18 -0.25 35.49 -34.97
C GLN A 18 0.25 35.96 -33.60
N PRO A 19 1.58 36.16 -33.44
CA PRO A 19 2.15 36.71 -32.22
C PRO A 19 1.50 38.06 -31.92
N ILE A 20 1.38 38.35 -30.63
CA ILE A 20 0.85 39.62 -30.11
C ILE A 20 1.56 40.75 -30.86
N PRO A 21 0.85 41.70 -31.50
CA PRO A 21 1.50 42.79 -32.20
C PRO A 21 2.40 43.54 -31.20
N GLU A 22 3.67 43.72 -31.57
CA GLU A 22 4.67 44.40 -30.74
C GLU A 22 4.17 45.76 -30.24
N ALA A 23 4.63 46.16 -29.05
CA ALA A 23 4.25 47.35 -28.28
C ALA A 23 4.36 48.71 -29.02
N LYS A 24 4.70 48.72 -30.30
CA LYS A 24 4.77 49.89 -31.19
C LYS A 24 3.42 50.27 -31.82
N SER A 25 2.36 49.47 -31.66
CA SER A 25 1.01 49.87 -32.09
C SER A 25 0.34 50.72 -31.01
N PRO A 26 -0.01 52.00 -31.27
CA PRO A 26 -0.71 52.85 -30.30
C PRO A 26 -2.19 52.44 -30.11
N LEU A 27 -2.66 51.41 -30.82
CA LEU A 27 -4.06 51.01 -30.80
C LEU A 27 -4.30 49.93 -29.73
N PRO A 28 -5.21 50.16 -28.76
CA PRO A 28 -5.60 49.12 -27.81
C PRO A 28 -6.18 47.90 -28.54
N ARG A 29 -6.17 46.73 -27.87
CA ARG A 29 -6.66 45.43 -28.36
C ARG A 29 -8.16 45.47 -28.74
N TRP A 30 -8.54 46.19 -29.78
CA TRP A 30 -9.92 46.44 -30.17
C TRP A 30 -10.70 45.18 -30.54
N GLN A 31 -9.98 44.12 -30.91
CA GLN A 31 -10.52 42.78 -31.17
C GLN A 31 -11.03 42.09 -29.90
N THR A 32 -10.41 42.35 -28.74
CA THR A 32 -10.86 41.81 -27.44
C THR A 32 -11.94 42.67 -26.78
N ILE A 33 -12.18 43.87 -27.31
CA ILE A 33 -13.21 44.76 -26.79
C ILE A 33 -14.56 44.21 -27.21
N PRO A 34 -15.48 43.97 -26.26
CA PRO A 34 -16.80 43.45 -26.60
C PRO A 34 -17.58 44.51 -27.40
N LEU A 35 -18.45 44.04 -28.29
CA LEU A 35 -19.20 44.89 -29.22
C LEU A 35 -20.19 45.84 -28.52
N ASP A 36 -20.43 45.64 -27.23
CA ASP A 36 -21.33 46.44 -26.40
C ASP A 36 -20.67 47.59 -25.64
N SER A 37 -19.35 47.54 -25.49
CA SER A 37 -18.60 48.63 -24.87
C SER A 37 -18.19 49.68 -25.90
N LYS A 38 -18.18 50.94 -25.46
CA LYS A 38 -17.65 52.07 -26.23
C LYS A 38 -16.19 51.83 -26.57
N PHE A 39 -15.80 52.15 -27.79
CA PHE A 39 -14.42 52.08 -28.23
C PHE A 39 -13.56 53.10 -27.48
N PRO A 40 -12.50 52.69 -26.77
CA PRO A 40 -11.60 53.59 -26.08
C PRO A 40 -10.72 54.32 -27.10
N VAL A 41 -10.85 55.64 -27.16
CA VAL A 41 -10.06 56.49 -28.05
C VAL A 41 -8.94 57.12 -27.23
N VAL A 42 -7.70 56.79 -27.57
CA VAL A 42 -6.53 57.50 -27.06
C VAL A 42 -6.48 58.85 -27.78
N PRO A 43 -6.33 59.99 -27.06
CA PRO A 43 -6.21 61.29 -27.69
C PRO A 43 -4.91 61.34 -28.53
N ALA A 44 -5.05 61.10 -29.83
CA ALA A 44 -3.97 61.19 -30.80
C ALA A 44 -3.92 62.61 -31.39
N PRO A 45 -2.74 63.09 -31.84
CA PRO A 45 -2.65 64.33 -32.60
C PRO A 45 -3.59 64.28 -33.81
N LYS A 46 -4.19 65.45 -34.11
CA LYS A 46 -5.29 65.57 -35.07
C LYS A 46 -4.89 65.06 -36.45
N GLY A 47 -5.44 63.91 -36.86
CA GLY A 47 -5.24 63.32 -38.19
C GLY A 47 -4.46 62.00 -38.20
N GLU A 48 -3.91 61.55 -37.07
CA GLU A 48 -3.17 60.28 -37.00
C GLU A 48 -4.09 59.05 -36.99
N VAL A 49 -5.23 59.15 -36.28
CA VAL A 49 -6.24 58.08 -36.22
C VAL A 49 -7.50 58.53 -36.97
N THR A 50 -7.83 57.84 -38.05
CA THR A 50 -9.07 58.05 -38.80
C THR A 50 -9.91 56.78 -38.72
N PHE A 51 -11.14 56.91 -38.20
CA PHE A 51 -12.11 55.82 -38.25
C PHE A 51 -12.73 55.81 -39.64
N VAL A 52 -12.99 54.60 -40.15
CA VAL A 52 -13.60 54.39 -41.46
C VAL A 52 -14.70 53.35 -41.33
N THR A 53 -15.79 53.52 -42.08
CA THR A 53 -16.90 52.57 -42.14
C THR A 53 -16.76 51.65 -43.34
N THR A 54 -17.29 52.06 -44.49
CA THR A 54 -17.39 51.30 -45.74
C THR A 54 -16.75 52.04 -46.90
N LYS A 55 -16.68 51.38 -48.05
CA LYS A 55 -16.32 52.04 -49.31
C LYS A 55 -17.46 52.93 -49.78
N LEU A 56 -17.12 53.86 -50.66
CA LEU A 56 -18.06 54.75 -51.31
C LEU A 56 -19.18 53.97 -52.05
N GLY A 57 -20.42 54.35 -51.80
CA GLY A 57 -21.62 53.69 -52.34
C GLY A 57 -21.91 52.31 -51.75
N GLU A 58 -21.35 51.99 -50.59
CA GLU A 58 -21.71 50.79 -49.82
C GLU A 58 -22.44 51.18 -48.54
N THR A 59 -23.63 50.60 -48.35
CA THR A 59 -24.43 50.78 -47.14
C THR A 59 -23.72 50.13 -45.94
N PRO A 60 -23.44 50.89 -44.85
CA PRO A 60 -22.78 50.34 -43.67
C PRO A 60 -23.66 49.36 -42.91
N TYR A 61 -24.98 49.56 -42.94
CA TYR A 61 -25.96 48.76 -42.23
C TYR A 61 -26.68 47.81 -43.19
N LYS A 62 -26.07 46.66 -43.47
CA LYS A 62 -26.73 45.60 -44.27
C LYS A 62 -27.47 44.63 -43.37
N SER A 63 -28.80 44.71 -43.36
CA SER A 63 -29.63 43.72 -42.68
C SER A 63 -29.36 42.33 -43.26
N SER A 64 -29.46 41.28 -42.45
CA SER A 64 -29.30 39.90 -42.96
C SER A 64 -30.39 39.49 -43.95
N GLN A 65 -31.46 40.28 -44.04
CA GLN A 65 -32.59 40.04 -44.94
C GLN A 65 -32.43 40.76 -46.28
N ASN A 66 -31.32 41.50 -46.50
CA ASN A 66 -31.14 42.39 -47.66
C ASN A 66 -32.32 43.37 -47.84
N GLN A 67 -32.96 43.75 -46.73
CA GLN A 67 -34.03 44.73 -46.67
C GLN A 67 -33.49 46.03 -46.10
N ASP A 68 -33.98 47.15 -46.64
CA ASP A 68 -33.56 48.50 -46.25
C ASP A 68 -34.11 48.93 -44.88
N PHE A 69 -35.05 48.17 -44.30
CA PHE A 69 -35.67 48.44 -43.01
C PHE A 69 -35.52 47.24 -42.05
N ASP A 70 -35.21 47.53 -40.78
CA ASP A 70 -35.14 46.54 -39.71
C ASP A 70 -36.41 46.59 -38.87
N LEU A 71 -37.32 45.62 -39.06
CA LEU A 71 -38.56 45.50 -38.27
C LEU A 71 -38.31 45.19 -36.79
N SER A 72 -37.08 44.80 -36.41
CA SER A 72 -36.74 44.54 -35.01
C SER A 72 -36.36 45.79 -34.21
N ASP A 73 -36.27 46.97 -34.85
CA ASP A 73 -36.06 48.26 -34.17
C ASP A 73 -37.01 49.33 -34.72
N PRO A 74 -38.29 49.32 -34.32
CA PRO A 74 -39.31 50.23 -34.86
C PRO A 74 -39.01 51.72 -34.60
N TYR A 75 -38.13 52.01 -33.63
CA TYR A 75 -37.75 53.37 -33.26
C TYR A 75 -36.32 53.75 -33.68
N ASN A 76 -35.62 52.88 -34.43
CA ASN A 76 -34.25 53.10 -34.89
C ASN A 76 -33.29 53.57 -33.77
N ARG A 77 -33.39 52.94 -32.59
CA ARG A 77 -32.53 53.28 -31.45
C ARG A 77 -31.08 52.84 -31.65
N THR A 78 -30.87 51.86 -32.52
CA THR A 78 -29.57 51.23 -32.77
C THR A 78 -28.76 51.95 -33.83
N ILE A 79 -29.42 52.53 -34.83
CA ILE A 79 -28.82 53.11 -36.03
C ILE A 79 -29.49 54.45 -36.31
N SER A 80 -28.70 55.49 -36.58
CA SER A 80 -29.25 56.74 -37.11
C SER A 80 -29.78 56.55 -38.54
N ASN A 81 -31.03 56.96 -38.78
CA ASN A 81 -31.67 56.94 -40.11
C ASN A 81 -31.39 58.18 -40.96
N GLU A 82 -30.36 58.96 -40.60
CA GLU A 82 -29.96 60.12 -41.38
C GLU A 82 -29.43 59.68 -42.75
N TYR A 83 -30.05 60.21 -43.80
CA TYR A 83 -29.64 59.92 -45.17
C TYR A 83 -28.24 60.47 -45.44
N ASN A 84 -27.34 59.61 -45.93
CA ASN A 84 -26.00 60.00 -46.35
C ASN A 84 -25.74 59.55 -47.78
N ALA A 85 -25.59 60.52 -48.68
CA ALA A 85 -25.33 60.29 -50.09
C ALA A 85 -24.08 59.44 -50.35
N LEU A 86 -23.06 59.48 -49.47
CA LEU A 86 -21.82 58.71 -49.65
C LEU A 86 -22.03 57.19 -49.51
N PHE A 87 -23.11 56.77 -48.85
CA PHE A 87 -23.46 55.36 -48.68
C PHE A 87 -24.46 54.84 -49.71
N ASP A 88 -24.98 55.72 -50.58
CA ASP A 88 -25.97 55.36 -51.59
C ASP A 88 -25.32 54.57 -52.75
N PRO A 89 -25.72 53.30 -52.96
CA PRO A 89 -25.23 52.49 -54.08
C PRO A 89 -25.53 53.10 -55.45
N TYR A 90 -26.63 53.84 -55.60
CA TYR A 90 -27.05 54.41 -56.88
C TYR A 90 -26.22 55.64 -57.26
N LEU A 91 -25.66 56.36 -56.28
CA LEU A 91 -24.77 57.49 -56.54
C LEU A 91 -23.31 57.07 -56.80
N LYS A 92 -22.99 55.77 -56.66
CA LYS A 92 -21.64 55.24 -56.90
C LYS A 92 -21.09 55.61 -58.28
N GLY A 93 -21.94 55.59 -59.32
CA GLY A 93 -21.55 55.99 -60.67
C GLY A 93 -21.13 57.46 -60.77
N TRP A 94 -21.87 58.35 -60.09
CA TRP A 94 -21.54 59.77 -60.03
C TRP A 94 -20.23 60.02 -59.29
N PHE A 95 -20.04 59.36 -58.14
CA PHE A 95 -18.81 59.47 -57.37
C PHE A 95 -17.61 58.75 -57.99
N SER A 96 -17.80 57.90 -58.99
CA SER A 96 -16.70 57.22 -59.68
C SER A 96 -15.89 58.18 -60.58
N LYS A 97 -16.42 59.37 -60.88
CA LYS A 97 -15.72 60.37 -61.70
C LYS A 97 -14.45 60.87 -61.00
N PRO A 98 -13.29 60.92 -61.70
CA PRO A 98 -12.01 61.24 -61.07
C PRO A 98 -11.96 62.66 -60.49
N GLU A 99 -12.64 63.61 -61.13
CA GLU A 99 -12.76 65.00 -60.66
C GLU A 99 -13.51 65.08 -59.31
N VAL A 100 -14.63 64.38 -59.21
CA VAL A 100 -15.44 64.30 -57.99
C VAL A 100 -14.63 63.65 -56.87
N GLN A 101 -13.93 62.54 -57.14
CA GLN A 101 -13.07 61.91 -56.13
C GLN A 101 -11.91 62.80 -55.68
N LYS A 102 -11.33 63.59 -56.59
CA LYS A 102 -10.27 64.56 -56.25
C LYS A 102 -10.83 65.63 -55.31
N GLN A 103 -12.02 66.16 -55.59
CA GLN A 103 -12.70 67.14 -54.74
C GLN A 103 -13.09 66.54 -53.37
N MET A 104 -13.60 65.31 -53.34
CA MET A 104 -13.95 64.62 -52.09
C MET A 104 -12.75 64.37 -51.19
N ARG A 105 -11.62 63.94 -51.76
CA ARG A 105 -10.36 63.78 -51.02
C ARG A 105 -9.83 65.11 -50.51
N LYS A 106 -9.91 66.18 -51.30
CA LYS A 106 -9.56 67.55 -50.87
C LYS A 106 -10.40 67.99 -49.68
N ASN A 107 -11.69 67.65 -49.67
CA ASN A 107 -12.63 67.99 -48.60
C ASN A 107 -12.61 66.99 -47.42
N LYS A 108 -11.71 66.01 -47.41
CA LYS A 108 -11.62 64.96 -46.37
C LYS A 108 -12.90 64.14 -46.17
N LEU A 109 -13.74 64.04 -47.19
CA LEU A 109 -14.93 63.18 -47.21
C LEU A 109 -14.60 61.74 -47.61
N LEU A 110 -13.41 61.53 -48.16
CA LEU A 110 -12.94 60.25 -48.64
C LEU A 110 -11.46 60.08 -48.24
N THR A 111 -11.13 58.91 -47.70
CA THR A 111 -9.74 58.54 -47.42
C THR A 111 -8.99 58.21 -48.72
N ALA A 112 -7.65 58.19 -48.68
CA ALA A 112 -6.83 57.79 -49.84
C ALA A 112 -7.19 56.38 -50.37
N ARG A 113 -7.73 55.52 -49.50
CA ARG A 113 -8.16 54.14 -49.82
C ARG A 113 -9.60 54.04 -50.37
N GLY A 114 -10.31 55.15 -50.52
CA GLY A 114 -11.70 55.15 -51.02
C GLY A 114 -12.76 54.85 -49.97
N ASN A 115 -12.39 54.82 -48.68
CA ASN A 115 -13.32 54.62 -47.59
C ASN A 115 -13.85 55.96 -47.07
N VAL A 116 -15.08 55.96 -46.58
CA VAL A 116 -15.72 57.13 -45.95
C VAL A 116 -15.22 57.23 -44.51
N PRO A 117 -14.63 58.37 -44.09
CA PRO A 117 -14.24 58.58 -42.71
C PRO A 117 -15.48 58.79 -41.83
N CYS A 118 -15.43 58.30 -40.61
CA CYS A 118 -16.54 58.39 -39.66
C CYS A 118 -16.09 58.92 -38.29
N SER A 119 -17.08 59.33 -37.49
CA SER A 119 -16.83 59.70 -36.10
C SER A 119 -16.72 58.46 -35.20
N VAL A 120 -16.17 58.67 -34.00
CA VAL A 120 -16.12 57.64 -32.94
C VAL A 120 -17.53 57.17 -32.57
N ARG A 121 -18.51 58.09 -32.64
CA ARG A 121 -19.91 57.80 -32.37
C ARG A 121 -20.46 56.81 -33.39
N ASP A 122 -20.31 57.10 -34.68
CA ASP A 122 -20.78 56.24 -35.77
C ASP A 122 -20.12 54.86 -35.70
N PHE A 123 -18.83 54.82 -35.35
CA PHE A 123 -18.10 53.57 -35.16
C PHE A 123 -18.68 52.72 -34.01
N ASN A 124 -19.09 53.35 -32.91
CA ASN A 124 -19.74 52.66 -31.79
C ASN A 124 -21.16 52.20 -32.13
N GLU A 125 -21.94 53.00 -32.87
CA GLU A 125 -23.26 52.62 -33.38
C GLU A 125 -23.14 51.39 -34.30
N TYR A 126 -22.15 51.37 -35.19
CA TYR A 126 -21.85 50.21 -36.03
C TYR A 126 -21.46 48.96 -35.24
N ARG A 127 -20.64 49.08 -34.17
CA ARG A 127 -20.31 47.95 -33.28
C ARG A 127 -21.56 47.37 -32.62
N LEU A 128 -22.46 48.24 -32.16
CA LEU A 128 -23.72 47.82 -31.55
C LEU A 128 -24.63 47.11 -32.57
N PHE A 129 -24.71 47.61 -33.80
CA PHE A 129 -25.41 46.96 -34.90
C PHE A 129 -24.88 45.55 -35.17
N LEU A 130 -23.55 45.37 -35.26
CA LEU A 130 -22.94 44.05 -35.46
C LEU A 130 -23.27 43.08 -34.32
N ARG A 131 -23.31 43.55 -33.08
CA ARG A 131 -23.74 42.73 -31.93
C ARG A 131 -25.16 42.23 -32.12
N LYS A 132 -26.08 43.12 -32.47
CA LYS A 132 -27.49 42.78 -32.67
C LYS A 132 -27.64 41.78 -33.82
N GLN A 133 -26.95 41.99 -34.93
CA GLN A 133 -26.94 41.07 -36.05
C GLN A 133 -26.38 39.69 -35.67
N ALA A 134 -25.31 39.66 -34.87
CA ALA A 134 -24.73 38.41 -34.35
C ALA A 134 -25.69 37.68 -33.40
N LEU A 135 -26.42 38.39 -32.53
CA LEU A 135 -27.46 37.82 -31.67
C LEU A 135 -28.63 37.27 -32.48
N LEU A 136 -29.09 37.98 -33.51
CA LEU A 136 -30.17 37.51 -34.39
C LEU A 136 -29.76 36.24 -35.16
N LYS A 137 -28.51 36.18 -35.66
CA LYS A 137 -27.96 34.99 -36.32
C LYS A 137 -27.72 33.83 -35.33
N GLY A 138 -27.23 34.14 -34.12
CA GLY A 138 -26.94 33.16 -33.07
C GLY A 138 -28.19 32.58 -32.41
N GLY A 139 -29.22 33.41 -32.21
CA GLY A 139 -30.51 33.01 -31.67
C GLY A 139 -31.23 32.01 -32.57
N ARG A 140 -31.11 32.14 -33.90
CA ARG A 140 -31.60 31.12 -34.83
C ARG A 140 -30.92 29.77 -34.63
N LYS A 141 -29.60 29.73 -34.35
CA LYS A 141 -28.90 28.47 -34.05
C LYS A 141 -29.34 27.88 -32.71
N ALA A 142 -29.56 28.69 -31.69
CA ALA A 142 -30.05 28.22 -30.39
C ALA A 142 -31.49 27.70 -30.44
N LEU A 143 -32.36 28.29 -31.28
CA LEU A 143 -33.73 27.82 -31.53
C LEU A 143 -33.78 26.55 -32.40
N LEU A 144 -32.72 26.26 -33.16
CA LEU A 144 -32.58 25.06 -33.98
C LEU A 144 -31.91 23.88 -33.23
N VAL A 145 -31.39 24.08 -32.02
CA VAL A 145 -30.94 22.96 -31.19
C VAL A 145 -32.19 22.29 -30.62
N ASP A 146 -32.51 21.12 -31.16
CA ASP A 146 -33.60 20.28 -30.66
C ASP A 146 -33.47 20.09 -29.13
N PRO A 147 -34.47 20.51 -28.33
CA PRO A 147 -34.49 20.34 -26.89
C PRO A 147 -34.17 18.90 -26.44
N PHE A 148 -34.48 17.91 -27.29
CA PHE A 148 -34.20 16.50 -27.04
C PHE A 148 -32.69 16.20 -27.00
N GLU A 149 -31.91 16.72 -27.95
CA GLU A 149 -30.46 16.53 -28.00
C GLU A 149 -29.77 17.20 -26.82
N LEU A 150 -30.24 18.38 -26.40
CA LEU A 150 -29.74 19.05 -25.21
C LEU A 150 -30.01 18.23 -23.92
N ALA A 151 -31.20 17.61 -23.83
CA ALA A 151 -31.55 16.73 -22.71
C ALA A 151 -30.71 15.44 -22.69
N LYS A 152 -30.40 14.88 -23.86
CA LYS A 152 -29.54 13.69 -24.02
C LYS A 152 -28.10 13.96 -23.56
N VAL A 153 -27.52 15.09 -23.97
CA VAL A 153 -26.19 15.54 -23.51
C VAL A 153 -26.18 15.73 -21.99
N ARG A 154 -27.21 16.37 -21.43
CA ARG A 154 -27.34 16.54 -19.96
C ARG A 154 -27.41 15.20 -19.22
N LYS A 155 -28.22 14.25 -19.69
CA LYS A 155 -28.33 12.90 -19.10
C LYS A 155 -26.98 12.17 -19.12
N LYS A 156 -26.25 12.25 -20.24
CA LYS A 156 -24.93 11.62 -20.40
C LYS A 156 -23.92 12.19 -19.39
N ALA A 157 -23.86 13.51 -19.25
CA ALA A 157 -22.98 14.18 -18.28
C ALA A 157 -23.29 13.81 -16.81
N VAL A 158 -24.56 13.58 -16.46
CA VAL A 158 -24.95 13.12 -15.12
C VAL A 158 -24.49 11.68 -14.89
N LEU A 159 -24.68 10.80 -15.88
CA LEU A 159 -24.22 9.40 -15.85
C LEU A 159 -22.71 9.27 -15.70
N ASP A 160 -21.94 10.11 -16.39
CA ASP A 160 -20.48 10.07 -16.31
C ASP A 160 -19.99 10.54 -14.93
N LYS A 161 -20.66 11.54 -14.32
CA LYS A 161 -20.39 11.97 -12.94
C LYS A 161 -20.71 10.90 -11.90
N THR A 162 -21.80 10.14 -12.07
CA THR A 162 -22.16 9.07 -11.12
C THR A 162 -21.23 7.87 -11.24
N LYS A 163 -20.82 7.50 -12.46
CA LYS A 163 -19.80 6.45 -12.70
C LYS A 163 -18.47 6.78 -12.05
N LEU A 164 -17.97 8.01 -12.23
CA LEU A 164 -16.72 8.45 -11.63
C LEU A 164 -16.76 8.35 -10.09
N LYS A 165 -17.88 8.73 -9.47
CA LYS A 165 -18.07 8.59 -8.01
C LYS A 165 -18.08 7.14 -7.56
N ALA A 166 -18.70 6.24 -8.32
CA ALA A 166 -18.74 4.81 -8.01
C ALA A 166 -17.36 4.16 -8.13
N GLU A 167 -16.55 4.55 -9.12
CA GLU A 167 -15.17 4.08 -9.27
C GLU A 167 -14.27 4.53 -8.12
N VAL A 168 -14.34 5.82 -7.75
CA VAL A 168 -13.58 6.37 -6.61
C VAL A 168 -13.95 5.64 -5.31
N PHE A 169 -15.25 5.40 -5.08
CA PHE A 169 -15.70 4.65 -3.91
C PHE A 169 -15.23 3.18 -3.94
N GLY A 170 -15.25 2.53 -5.12
CA GLY A 170 -14.74 1.18 -5.30
C GLY A 170 -13.25 1.04 -5.04
N VAL A 171 -12.45 2.04 -5.45
CA VAL A 171 -11.01 2.09 -5.17
C VAL A 171 -10.74 2.26 -3.67
N GLU A 172 -11.50 3.10 -2.98
CA GLU A 172 -11.32 3.32 -1.53
C GLU A 172 -11.66 2.07 -0.70
N VAL A 173 -12.72 1.34 -1.07
CA VAL A 173 -13.10 0.08 -0.42
C VAL A 173 -12.03 -0.99 -0.65
N LYS A 174 -11.49 -1.13 -1.87
CA LYS A 174 -10.41 -2.06 -2.17
C LYS A 174 -9.15 -1.76 -1.36
N TYR A 175 -8.76 -0.49 -1.25
CA TYR A 175 -7.59 -0.08 -0.48
C TYR A 175 -7.72 -0.42 1.02
N LYS A 176 -8.89 -0.16 1.61
CA LYS A 176 -9.18 -0.52 3.02
C LYS A 176 -9.13 -2.04 3.24
N SER A 177 -9.68 -2.82 2.32
CA SER A 177 -9.64 -4.29 2.36
C SER A 177 -8.20 -4.83 2.27
N LEU A 178 -7.39 -4.29 1.36
CA LEU A 178 -5.99 -4.72 1.20
C LEU A 178 -5.16 -4.42 2.44
N LYS A 179 -5.35 -3.24 3.04
CA LYS A 179 -4.68 -2.84 4.28
C LYS A 179 -5.08 -3.72 5.47
N ALA A 180 -6.35 -4.11 5.55
CA ALA A 180 -6.83 -5.05 6.58
C ALA A 180 -6.20 -6.46 6.42
N GLN A 181 -6.05 -6.94 5.19
CA GLN A 181 -5.38 -8.22 4.91
C GLN A 181 -3.89 -8.19 5.29
N GLN A 182 -3.20 -7.08 5.04
CA GLN A 182 -1.79 -6.90 5.44
C GLN A 182 -1.63 -6.90 6.95
N ALA A 183 -2.48 -6.15 7.67
CA ALA A 183 -2.46 -6.13 9.14
C ALA A 183 -2.76 -7.52 9.75
N TRP A 184 -3.63 -8.32 9.13
CA TRP A 184 -3.91 -9.68 9.60
C TRP A 184 -2.69 -10.61 9.44
N LYS A 185 -1.98 -10.52 8.31
CA LYS A 185 -0.74 -11.28 8.09
C LYS A 185 0.35 -10.91 9.09
N GLU A 186 0.56 -9.63 9.34
CA GLU A 186 1.53 -9.14 10.32
C GLU A 186 1.22 -9.67 11.74
N GLN A 187 -0.06 -9.67 12.15
CA GLN A 187 -0.46 -10.26 13.43
C GLN A 187 -0.21 -11.77 13.47
N GLU A 188 -0.45 -12.48 12.37
CA GLU A 188 -0.22 -13.93 12.31
C GLU A 188 1.28 -14.27 12.41
N GLU A 189 2.13 -13.51 11.71
CA GLU A 189 3.59 -13.62 11.80
C GLU A 189 4.11 -13.30 13.20
N GLU A 190 3.58 -12.26 13.84
CA GLU A 190 3.93 -11.92 15.21
C GLU A 190 3.53 -13.06 16.18
N ARG A 191 2.34 -13.64 16.01
CA ARG A 191 1.90 -14.80 16.78
C ARG A 191 2.79 -16.02 16.56
N ARG A 192 3.19 -16.30 15.31
CA ARG A 192 4.12 -17.38 14.96
C ARG A 192 5.50 -17.14 15.59
N SER A 193 6.01 -15.92 15.53
CA SER A 193 7.27 -15.53 16.16
C SER A 193 7.23 -15.71 17.68
N LYS A 194 6.15 -15.28 18.35
CA LYS A 194 5.92 -15.50 19.78
C LYS A 194 5.83 -16.99 20.12
N TYR A 195 5.18 -17.79 19.29
CA TYR A 195 5.06 -19.23 19.47
C TYR A 195 6.42 -19.93 19.33
N LEU A 196 7.18 -19.63 18.28
CA LEU A 196 8.53 -20.17 18.05
C LEU A 196 9.47 -19.82 19.19
N LYS A 197 9.43 -18.57 19.68
CA LYS A 197 10.23 -18.14 20.83
C LYS A 197 9.85 -18.90 22.11
N ARG A 198 8.55 -19.09 22.35
CA ARG A 198 8.07 -19.90 23.48
C ARG A 198 8.55 -21.35 23.36
N ASN A 199 8.49 -21.94 22.17
CA ASN A 199 8.90 -23.32 21.94
C ASN A 199 10.41 -23.49 22.14
N SER A 200 11.22 -22.59 21.59
CA SER A 200 12.68 -22.55 21.82
C SER A 200 13.02 -22.46 23.30
N ASN A 201 12.32 -21.60 24.06
CA ASN A 201 12.54 -21.47 25.50
C ASN A 201 12.13 -22.74 26.26
N LEU A 202 11.09 -23.46 25.80
CA LEU A 202 10.68 -24.73 26.40
C LEU A 202 11.73 -25.81 26.14
N GLU A 203 12.21 -25.95 24.91
CA GLU A 203 13.28 -26.89 24.58
C GLU A 203 14.54 -26.63 25.40
N GLU A 204 14.93 -25.37 25.58
CA GLU A 204 16.09 -25.00 26.39
C GLU A 204 15.91 -25.39 27.86
N ARG A 205 14.70 -25.17 28.42
CA ARG A 205 14.36 -25.61 29.79
C ARG A 205 14.40 -27.13 29.93
N GLU A 206 13.95 -27.87 28.92
CA GLU A 206 14.02 -29.33 28.91
C GLU A 206 15.46 -29.84 28.85
N ARG A 207 16.31 -29.23 28.02
CA ARG A 207 17.75 -29.53 27.98
C ARG A 207 18.40 -29.27 29.34
N GLN A 208 18.09 -28.15 29.99
CA GLN A 208 18.60 -27.86 31.34
C GLN A 208 18.13 -28.89 32.38
N ARG A 209 16.86 -29.32 32.31
CA ARG A 209 16.34 -30.38 33.19
C ARG A 209 17.00 -31.73 32.93
N ALA A 210 17.22 -32.10 31.67
CA ALA A 210 17.91 -33.33 31.29
C ALA A 210 19.35 -33.33 31.80
N MET A 211 20.09 -32.25 31.56
CA MET A 211 21.44 -32.04 32.09
C MET A 211 21.49 -32.09 33.63
N GLY A 212 20.47 -31.54 34.31
CA GLY A 212 20.34 -31.62 35.75
C GLY A 212 20.12 -33.05 36.26
N LYS A 213 19.24 -33.81 35.60
CA LYS A 213 18.97 -35.22 35.94
C LYS A 213 20.19 -36.10 35.70
N GLU A 214 20.88 -35.93 34.58
CA GLU A 214 22.11 -36.67 34.25
C GLU A 214 23.20 -36.44 35.29
N LYS A 215 23.41 -35.18 35.70
CA LYS A 215 24.35 -34.84 36.79
C LYS A 215 23.96 -35.50 38.12
N SER A 216 22.66 -35.50 38.47
CA SER A 216 22.18 -36.17 39.68
C SER A 216 22.34 -37.68 39.62
N LEU A 217 22.03 -38.31 38.47
CA LEU A 217 22.24 -39.73 38.24
C LEU A 217 23.73 -40.08 38.33
N GLY A 218 24.60 -39.30 37.70
CA GLY A 218 26.05 -39.45 37.80
C GLY A 218 26.55 -39.42 39.24
N LYS A 219 26.03 -38.51 40.07
CA LYS A 219 26.33 -38.47 41.51
C LYS A 219 25.86 -39.73 42.24
N THR A 220 24.64 -40.21 41.97
CA THR A 220 24.13 -41.44 42.62
C THR A 220 24.91 -42.69 42.22
N VAL A 221 25.26 -42.82 40.94
CA VAL A 221 26.08 -43.93 40.43
C VAL A 221 27.48 -43.88 41.05
N SER A 222 28.12 -42.71 41.09
CA SER A 222 29.41 -42.52 41.76
C SER A 222 29.34 -42.89 43.24
N HIS A 223 28.33 -42.41 43.97
CA HIS A 223 28.17 -42.73 45.39
C HIS A 223 27.93 -44.23 45.64
N SER A 224 27.20 -44.89 44.73
CA SER A 224 26.98 -46.33 44.75
C SER A 224 28.27 -47.11 44.45
N GLN A 225 29.06 -46.67 43.47
CA GLN A 225 30.38 -47.25 43.15
C GLN A 225 31.32 -47.13 44.35
N ASP A 226 31.38 -45.97 45.00
CA ASP A 226 32.18 -45.75 46.20
C ASP A 226 31.73 -46.65 47.37
N SER A 227 30.42 -46.81 47.56
CA SER A 227 29.86 -47.71 48.57
C SER A 227 30.21 -49.18 48.31
N TRP A 228 30.12 -49.61 47.04
CA TRP A 228 30.51 -50.94 46.62
C TRP A 228 32.01 -51.19 46.81
N ALA A 229 32.86 -50.22 46.47
CA ALA A 229 34.29 -50.30 46.69
C ALA A 229 34.60 -50.51 48.19
N ARG A 230 33.95 -49.73 49.08
CA ARG A 230 34.10 -49.89 50.54
C ARG A 230 33.64 -51.27 51.04
N LYS A 231 32.53 -51.81 50.52
CA LYS A 231 32.06 -53.15 50.88
C LYS A 231 33.02 -54.24 50.41
N MET A 232 33.54 -54.13 49.19
CA MET A 232 34.52 -55.08 48.67
C MET A 232 35.81 -55.06 49.48
N GLU A 233 36.28 -53.88 49.91
CA GLU A 233 37.40 -53.74 50.83
C GLU A 233 37.12 -54.46 52.16
N ALA A 234 35.93 -54.24 52.74
CA ALA A 234 35.53 -54.88 53.99
C ALA A 234 35.42 -56.42 53.89
N ILE A 235 34.93 -56.95 52.76
CA ILE A 235 34.87 -58.39 52.50
C ILE A 235 36.30 -58.95 52.41
N LYS A 236 37.20 -58.29 51.69
CA LYS A 236 38.62 -58.69 51.62
C LYS A 236 39.26 -58.73 53.00
N GLU A 237 39.02 -57.72 53.84
CA GLU A 237 39.54 -57.69 55.21
C GLU A 237 38.92 -58.79 56.08
N ARG A 238 37.63 -59.09 55.91
CA ARG A 238 36.97 -60.19 56.63
C ARG A 238 37.52 -61.55 56.23
N ASP A 239 37.74 -61.78 54.93
CA ASP A 239 38.33 -63.03 54.44
C ASP A 239 39.77 -63.19 54.93
N LYS A 240 40.57 -62.13 54.94
CA LYS A 240 41.89 -62.14 55.57
C LYS A 240 41.80 -62.53 57.05
N ALA A 241 40.85 -61.95 57.80
CA ALA A 241 40.64 -62.29 59.21
C ALA A 241 40.16 -63.74 59.42
N MET A 242 39.30 -64.25 58.54
CA MET A 242 38.84 -65.63 58.57
C MET A 242 39.96 -66.62 58.28
N ARG A 243 40.81 -66.34 57.28
CA ARG A 243 42.01 -67.15 57.01
C ARG A 243 42.91 -67.23 58.24
N ARG A 244 43.20 -66.09 58.87
CA ARG A 244 43.94 -66.04 60.14
C ARG A 244 43.28 -66.87 61.25
N ARG A 245 41.95 -66.86 61.35
CA ARG A 245 41.24 -67.69 62.35
C ARG A 245 41.31 -69.17 62.03
N ALA A 246 41.20 -69.57 60.77
CA ALA A 246 41.31 -70.96 60.35
C ALA A 246 42.72 -71.50 60.60
N GLU A 247 43.75 -70.72 60.29
CA GLU A 247 45.14 -71.01 60.66
C GLU A 247 45.27 -71.21 62.17
N ASN A 248 44.72 -70.30 62.98
CA ASN A 248 44.72 -70.44 64.44
C ASN A 248 43.94 -71.66 64.96
N GLN A 249 42.87 -72.07 64.27
CA GLN A 249 42.10 -73.26 64.62
C GLN A 249 42.82 -74.55 64.29
N LEU A 250 43.52 -74.61 63.15
CA LEU A 250 44.40 -75.72 62.80
C LEU A 250 45.49 -75.89 63.86
N ILE A 251 46.13 -74.78 64.26
CA ILE A 251 47.12 -74.77 65.35
C ILE A 251 46.51 -75.35 66.64
N ARG A 252 45.27 -74.95 67.00
CA ARG A 252 44.58 -75.52 68.17
C ARG A 252 44.25 -77.00 68.04
N PHE A 253 43.78 -77.44 66.88
CA PHE A 253 43.46 -78.85 66.65
C PHE A 253 44.70 -79.73 66.70
N GLU A 254 45.84 -79.24 66.20
CA GLU A 254 47.13 -79.90 66.35
C GLU A 254 47.52 -80.05 67.81
N MET A 255 47.32 -79.01 68.63
CA MET A 255 47.55 -79.09 70.08
C MET A 255 46.62 -80.10 70.77
N ASP A 256 45.32 -80.07 70.51
CA ASP A 256 44.35 -81.01 71.11
C ASP A 256 44.57 -82.47 70.67
N ALA A 257 45.01 -82.68 69.42
CA ALA A 257 45.36 -84.00 68.91
C ALA A 257 46.58 -84.57 69.64
N GLN A 258 47.57 -83.73 69.95
CA GLN A 258 48.70 -84.13 70.80
C GLN A 258 48.23 -84.53 72.20
N ASP A 259 47.28 -83.79 72.79
CA ASP A 259 46.73 -84.12 74.11
C ASP A 259 45.94 -85.45 74.12
N LYS A 260 45.17 -85.75 73.08
CA LYS A 260 44.41 -87.01 72.97
C LYS A 260 45.28 -88.23 72.69
N VAL A 261 46.37 -88.07 71.93
CA VAL A 261 47.38 -89.12 71.82
C VAL A 261 48.01 -89.39 73.19
N GLY A 262 48.22 -88.35 73.99
CA GLY A 262 48.61 -88.50 75.41
C GLY A 262 47.58 -89.26 76.24
N HIS A 263 46.28 -88.99 76.04
CA HIS A 263 45.20 -89.63 76.80
C HIS A 263 44.93 -91.09 76.39
N GLY A 264 45.00 -91.41 75.10
CA GLY A 264 44.85 -92.79 74.59
C GLY A 264 46.04 -93.69 74.95
N GLN A 265 47.23 -93.12 75.13
CA GLN A 265 48.36 -93.84 75.71
C GLN A 265 48.13 -94.19 77.18
N ALA A 266 47.40 -93.37 77.94
CA ALA A 266 47.03 -93.67 79.33
C ALA A 266 45.97 -94.79 79.43
N GLU A 267 45.00 -94.83 78.52
CA GLU A 267 43.89 -95.80 78.54
C GLU A 267 44.33 -97.21 78.08
N VAL A 268 45.27 -97.30 77.14
CA VAL A 268 45.92 -98.56 76.74
C VAL A 268 46.77 -99.14 77.89
N GLN A 269 47.28 -98.29 78.77
CA GLN A 269 48.00 -98.70 79.97
C GLN A 269 47.04 -99.38 80.98
N GLU A 270 45.85 -98.82 81.20
CA GLU A 270 44.84 -99.38 82.12
C GLU A 270 44.24 -100.72 81.64
N LEU A 271 44.00 -100.88 80.33
CA LEU A 271 43.51 -102.15 79.75
C LEU A 271 44.56 -103.28 79.84
N ARG A 272 45.85 -102.94 79.85
CA ARG A 272 46.96 -103.89 80.07
C ARG A 272 47.00 -104.42 81.51
N ASP A 273 46.48 -103.65 82.46
CA ASP A 273 46.45 -104.01 83.87
C ASP A 273 45.20 -104.85 84.23
N TRP A 274 44.08 -104.66 83.52
CA TRP A 274 42.87 -105.47 83.69
C TRP A 274 43.02 -106.91 83.16
N ALA A 275 43.67 -107.10 82.00
CA ALA A 275 43.85 -108.41 81.35
C ALA A 275 44.71 -109.41 82.15
N ARG A 276 45.44 -108.97 83.18
CA ARG A 276 46.22 -109.86 84.06
C ARG A 276 45.39 -110.63 85.10
N THR A 277 44.09 -110.35 85.25
CA THR A 277 43.29 -110.86 86.39
C THR A 277 42.31 -112.00 86.09
N PHE A 278 42.05 -112.36 84.82
CA PHE A 278 40.88 -113.21 84.47
C PHE A 278 41.16 -114.68 84.09
N ASP A 279 42.39 -115.17 84.13
CA ASP A 279 42.79 -116.44 83.45
C ASP A 279 43.04 -117.67 84.36
N PHE A 280 42.37 -117.84 85.53
CA PHE A 280 42.72 -118.96 86.45
C PHE A 280 41.61 -119.85 87.04
N ASN A 281 40.33 -119.84 86.64
CA ASN A 281 39.37 -120.73 87.33
C ASN A 281 38.19 -121.28 86.50
N ALA A 282 38.42 -122.37 85.73
CA ALA A 282 37.38 -123.34 85.33
C ALA A 282 37.95 -124.66 84.77
N LYS A 283 38.01 -125.72 85.60
CA LYS A 283 37.89 -127.18 85.29
C LYS A 283 37.90 -127.89 86.68
N GLY A 284 36.99 -128.76 87.08
CA GLY A 284 36.00 -129.54 86.35
C GLY A 284 35.01 -130.24 87.28
N PHE A 285 34.06 -130.89 86.62
CA PHE A 285 32.76 -131.42 87.06
C PHE A 285 32.81 -132.96 87.19
N ARG A 286 31.71 -133.58 87.70
CA ARG A 286 31.16 -134.97 87.49
C ARG A 286 31.28 -135.98 88.66
N PHE A 287 30.36 -136.95 88.94
CA PHE A 287 28.95 -137.27 88.59
C PHE A 287 28.44 -138.47 89.46
N GLY A 288 27.12 -138.59 89.67
CA GLY A 288 26.33 -139.86 89.82
C GLY A 288 26.13 -140.44 91.25
N SER A 289 25.04 -141.12 91.66
CA SER A 289 23.77 -141.57 91.06
C SER A 289 22.93 -142.40 92.08
N ASN A 290 21.59 -142.49 91.92
CA ASN A 290 20.62 -143.50 92.44
C ASN A 290 20.34 -143.56 93.97
N GLN A 291 19.20 -143.97 94.55
CA GLN A 291 17.94 -144.69 94.22
C GLN A 291 16.92 -144.36 95.38
N ARG A 292 15.58 -144.32 95.20
CA ARG A 292 14.55 -145.33 95.62
C ARG A 292 14.78 -146.00 96.99
N ASP A 293 13.84 -146.27 97.91
CA ASP A 293 12.37 -146.43 97.99
C ASP A 293 11.96 -146.35 99.50
N CYS A 294 10.66 -146.21 99.79
CA CYS A 294 9.94 -146.54 101.05
C CYS A 294 10.29 -145.83 102.38
#